data_AF-A0A6G5QGB2-F1
#
_entry.id   AF-A0A6G5QGB2-F1
#
_cell.length_a   1.000
_cell.length_b   1.000
_cell.length_c   1.000
_cell.angle_alpha   90.00
_cell.angle_beta   90.00
_cell.angle_gamma   90.00
#
_symmetry.space_group_name_H-M   'P 1'
#
loop_
_entity.id
_entity.type
_entity.pdbx_description
1 polymer ?
#
loop_
_entity_poly.entity_id
_entity_poly.type
_entity_poly.pdbx_seq_one_letter_code
_entity_poly.pdbx_strand_id
1 'polypeptide(L)' 'MKKVITYKILKDFLLGFYKYETVKQILRPNFRLQPRYEIMKNAWAELGVPFEAWENIRAWLSEQEAKQTDQKKAKK' A
#
# COMPACT_ATOMS: atom_id res chain seq x y z
N MET A 1 -1.30 -0.86 -17.85
CA MET A 1 -2.40 -1.35 -16.99
C MET A 1 -2.12 -0.89 -15.56
N LYS A 2 -2.92 0.02 -14.98
CA LYS A 2 -2.76 0.39 -13.56
C LYS A 2 -3.19 -0.81 -12.71
N LYS A 3 -2.24 -1.52 -12.10
CA LYS A 3 -2.54 -2.58 -11.12
C LYS A 3 -3.15 -1.90 -9.90
N VAL A 4 -4.32 -2.34 -9.49
CA VAL A 4 -4.96 -1.84 -8.26
C VAL A 4 -4.20 -2.43 -7.08
N ILE A 5 -3.63 -1.58 -6.24
CA ILE A 5 -2.91 -2.00 -5.04
C ILE A 5 -3.90 -2.38 -3.96
N THR A 6 -3.74 -3.59 -3.43
CA THR A 6 -4.50 -4.07 -2.27
C THR A 6 -3.57 -4.19 -1.08
N TYR A 7 -4.15 -4.29 0.12
CA TYR A 7 -3.39 -4.51 1.34
C TYR A 7 -2.46 -5.72 1.23
N LYS A 8 -2.94 -6.81 0.61
CA LYS A 8 -2.16 -8.04 0.43
C LYS A 8 -0.92 -7.81 -0.43
N ILE A 9 -1.06 -7.11 -1.57
CA ILE A 9 0.06 -6.84 -2.48
C ILE A 9 1.12 -5.99 -1.79
N LEU A 10 0.71 -4.91 -1.12
CA LEU A 10 1.67 -4.04 -0.42
C LEU A 10 2.35 -4.77 0.74
N LYS A 11 1.61 -5.61 1.47
CA LYS A 11 2.16 -6.43 2.56
C LYS A 11 3.19 -7.44 2.04
N ASP A 12 2.89 -8.19 0.98
CA ASP A 12 3.82 -9.14 0.37
C ASP A 12 5.10 -8.44 -0.12
N PHE A 13 4.94 -7.29 -0.78
CA PHE A 13 6.08 -6.48 -1.21
C PHE A 13 6.96 -6.07 -0.02
N LEU A 14 6.37 -5.52 1.05
CA LEU A 14 7.13 -5.10 2.24
C LEU A 14 7.78 -6.28 2.97
N LEU A 15 7.17 -7.47 2.95
CA LEU A 15 7.75 -8.69 3.52
C LEU A 15 8.99 -9.17 2.77
N GLY A 16 9.17 -8.77 1.51
CA GLY A 16 10.41 -9.02 0.76
C GLY A 16 11.63 -8.25 1.31
N PHE A 17 11.39 -7.14 2.02
CA PHE A 17 12.46 -6.26 2.53
C PHE A 17 12.55 -6.23 4.06
N TYR A 18 11.44 -6.48 4.75
CA TYR A 18 11.31 -6.34 6.19
C TYR A 18 10.76 -7.59 6.85
N LYS A 19 11.11 -7.78 8.12
CA LYS A 19 10.48 -8.81 8.96
C LYS A 19 9.00 -8.50 9.16
N TYR A 20 8.22 -9.56 9.38
CA TYR A 20 6.78 -9.48 9.59
C TYR A 20 6.36 -8.44 10.65
N GLU A 21 7.08 -8.35 11.76
CA GLU A 21 6.77 -7.37 12.81
C GLU A 21 6.94 -5.93 12.34
N THR A 22 8.00 -5.64 11.60
CA THR A 22 8.25 -4.31 11.02
C THR A 22 7.17 -3.96 10.00
N VAL A 23 6.80 -4.90 9.13
CA VAL A 23 5.70 -4.68 8.17
C VAL A 23 4.39 -4.41 8.88
N LYS A 24 4.10 -5.14 9.96
CA LYS A 24 2.91 -4.92 10.79
C LYS A 24 2.91 -3.52 11.44
N GLN A 25 4.08 -3.01 11.85
CA GLN A 25 4.21 -1.66 12.40
C GLN A 25 4.04 -0.59 11.32
N ILE A 26 4.59 -0.80 10.11
CA ILE A 26 4.44 0.12 8.97
C ILE A 26 2.98 0.23 8.53
N LEU A 27 2.26 -0.90 8.46
CA LEU A 27 0.88 -0.96 8.00
C LEU A 27 -0.16 -0.71 9.11
N ARG A 28 0.26 -0.24 10.29
CA ARG A 28 -0.68 0.10 11.37
C ARG A 28 -1.42 1.41 11.05
N PRO A 29 -2.70 1.54 11.43
CA PRO A 29 -3.51 2.76 11.24
C PRO A 29 -2.96 4.01 11.93
N ASN A 30 -2.04 3.86 12.89
CA ASN A 30 -1.48 4.96 13.67
C ASN A 30 0.04 4.74 13.73
N PHE A 31 0.72 4.99 12.61
CA PHE A 31 2.11 4.57 12.41
C PHE A 31 3.08 5.57 13.07
N ARG A 32 4.16 5.05 13.67
CA ARG A 32 5.37 5.83 14.03
C ARG A 32 6.58 5.44 13.20
N LEU A 33 6.47 4.38 12.40
CA LEU A 33 7.55 3.81 11.61
C LEU A 33 7.22 3.87 10.12
N GLN A 34 8.03 4.59 9.35
CA GLN A 34 7.96 4.58 7.89
C GLN A 34 8.99 3.62 7.32
N PRO A 35 8.72 2.99 6.16
CA PRO A 35 9.76 2.30 5.42
C PRO A 35 10.86 3.28 4.99
N ARG A 36 12.04 2.75 4.70
CA ARG A 36 13.16 3.55 4.19
C ARG A 36 12.79 4.16 2.84
N TYR A 37 13.35 5.32 2.56
CA TYR A 37 13.14 6.06 1.31
C TYR A 37 13.36 5.20 0.05
N GLU A 38 14.38 4.34 0.05
CA GLU A 38 14.64 3.40 -1.05
C GLU A 38 13.48 2.43 -1.30
N ILE A 39 12.86 1.92 -0.23
CA ILE A 39 11.72 1.02 -0.33
C ILE A 39 10.47 1.78 -0.79
N MET A 40 10.28 3.02 -0.34
CA MET A 40 9.21 3.89 -0.85
C MET A 40 9.38 4.17 -2.35
N LYS A 41 10.61 4.43 -2.81
CA LYS A 41 10.92 4.62 -4.22
C LYS A 41 10.64 3.36 -5.04
N ASN A 42 11.01 2.20 -4.52
CA ASN A 42 10.68 0.91 -5.17
C ASN A 42 9.17 0.66 -5.20
N ALA A 43 8.46 0.98 -4.11
CA ALA A 43 7.00 0.87 -4.08
C ALA A 43 6.32 1.84 -5.06
N TRP A 44 6.87 3.04 -5.27
CA TRP A 44 6.38 3.93 -6.32
C TRP A 44 6.64 3.35 -7.72
N ALA A 45 7.85 2.83 -7.97
CA ALA A 45 8.21 2.27 -9.28
C ALA A 45 7.45 0.99 -9.63
N GLU A 46 7.32 0.06 -8.69
CA GLU A 46 6.71 -1.26 -8.93
C GLU A 46 5.19 -1.26 -8.70
N LEU A 47 4.74 -0.57 -7.66
CA LEU A 47 3.35 -0.59 -7.19
C LEU A 47 2.61 0.73 -7.46
N GLY A 48 3.31 1.81 -7.79
CA GLY A 48 2.67 3.13 -7.97
C GLY A 48 2.15 3.73 -6.67
N VAL A 49 2.71 3.34 -5.50
CA VAL A 49 2.29 3.87 -4.20
C VAL A 49 2.89 5.26 -3.97
N PRO A 50 2.10 6.34 -3.90
CA PRO A 50 2.60 7.70 -3.70
C PRO A 50 3.36 7.86 -2.39
N PHE A 51 4.33 8.77 -2.39
CA PHE A 51 5.04 9.15 -1.16
C PHE A 51 4.06 9.67 -0.09
N GLU A 52 3.09 10.49 -0.50
CA GLU A 52 2.01 11.01 0.36
C GLU A 52 1.12 9.89 0.93
N ALA A 53 0.97 8.77 0.22
CA ALA A 53 0.18 7.65 0.73
C ALA A 53 0.81 7.04 1.99
N TRP A 54 2.13 7.20 2.21
CA TRP A 54 2.77 6.69 3.43
C TRP A 54 2.43 7.49 4.69
N GLU A 55 1.85 8.70 4.57
CA GLU A 55 1.29 9.45 5.70
C GLU A 55 0.00 8.80 6.24
N ASN A 56 -0.77 8.13 5.39
CA ASN A 56 -1.93 7.36 5.84
C ASN A 56 -2.18 6.15 4.92
N ILE A 57 -1.23 5.21 4.95
CA ILE A 57 -1.22 4.10 3.98
C ILE A 57 -2.46 3.22 4.10
N ARG A 58 -3.02 3.12 5.31
CA ARG A 58 -4.23 2.34 5.56
C ARG A 58 -5.47 3.00 4.95
N ALA A 59 -5.62 4.31 5.09
CA ALA A 59 -6.72 5.04 4.46
C ALA A 59 -6.58 4.97 2.94
N TRP A 60 -5.39 5.22 2.41
CA TRP A 60 -5.12 5.14 0.97
C TRP A 60 -5.44 3.74 0.40
N LEU A 61 -5.01 2.67 1.08
CA LEU A 61 -5.35 1.30 0.69
C LEU A 61 -6.86 1.07 0.67
N SER A 62 -7.58 1.55 1.70
CA SER A 62 -9.05 1.44 1.76
C SER A 62 -9.72 2.15 0.58
N GLU A 63 -9.20 3.31 0.15
CA GLU A 63 -9.70 4.01 -1.03
C GLU A 63 -9.41 3.24 -2.33
N GLN A 64 -8.24 2.62 -2.47
CA GLN A 64 -7.92 1.78 -3.64
C GLN A 64 -8.84 0.57 -3.72
N GLU A 65 -9.13 -0.08 -2.59
CA GLU A 65 -10.06 -1.21 -2.51
C GLU A 65 -11.52 -0.79 -2.78
N ALA A 66 -11.94 0.38 -2.29
CA ALA A 66 -13.25 0.95 -2.58
C ALA A 66 -13.42 1.26 -4.08
N LYS A 67 -12.40 1.88 -4.72
CA LYS A 67 -12.37 2.12 -6.17
C LYS A 67 -12.49 0.83 -7.00
N GLN A 68 -11.98 -0.29 -6.49
CA GLN A 68 -12.13 -1.59 -7.15
C GLN A 68 -13.59 -2.08 -7.14
N THR A 69 -14.31 -1.83 -6.04
CA THR A 69 -15.69 -2.27 -5.86
C THR A 69 -16.65 -1.46 -6.74
N ASP A 70 -16.39 -0.16 -6.85
CA ASP A 70 -17.21 0.75 -7.67
C ASP A 70 -17.09 0.46 -9.18
N GLN A 71 -15.87 0.22 -9.68
CA GLN A 71 -15.65 -0.17 -11.07
C GLN A 71 -16.28 -1.52 -11.45
N LYS A 72 -16.43 -2.44 -10.49
CA LYS A 72 -17.13 -3.72 -10.70
C LYS A 72 -18.65 -3.54 -10.76
N LYS A 73 -19.21 -2.55 -10.06
CA LYS A 73 -20.64 -2.22 -10.12
C LYS A 73 -21.00 -1.44 -11.37
N ALA A 74 -20.15 -0.52 -11.83
CA ALA A 74 -20.41 0.28 -13.03
C ALA A 74 -20.36 -0.50 -14.37
N LYS A 75 -19.89 -1.76 -14.34
CA LYS A 75 -19.87 -2.67 -15.52
C LYS A 75 -20.98 -3.71 -15.51
N LYS A 76 -21.92 -3.64 -14.56
CA LYS A 76 -23.04 -4.58 -14.43
C LYS A 76 -24.34 -3.87 -14.77
#